data_AF-A0A927KLC9-F1
#
_entry.id   AF-A0A927KLC9-F1
#
_cell.length_a   1.000
_cell.length_b   1.000
_cell.length_c   1.000
_cell.angle_alpha   90.00
_cell.angle_beta   90.00
_cell.angle_gamma   90.00
#
_symmetry.space_group_name_H-M   'P 1'
#
loop_
_entity.id
_entity.type
_entity.pdbx_description
1 polymer ?
#
loop_
_entity_poly.entity_id
_entity_poly.type
_entity_poly.pdbx_seq_one_letter_code
_entity_poly.pdbx_strand_id
1 'polypeptide(L)'
;MLTPVRSDADYATHLRGAGLRVTQPRLLVMRAIAALPTGGGAPLQQRLQHALQIQGRPLPPSTIHRVLRDLAAAGLLRAAPVPTCPSAGRTAGECPFPDDPDPDDVS
;
A
#
# COMPACT_ATOMS: atom_id res chain seq x y z
N MET A 1 -0.25 -8.11 26.44
CA MET A 1 0.18 -9.24 25.59
C MET A 1 1.32 -8.76 24.71
N LEU A 2 2.56 -9.18 24.99
CA LEU A 2 3.72 -8.86 24.16
C LEU A 2 3.67 -9.79 22.94
N THR A 3 3.34 -9.27 21.76
CA THR A 3 3.47 -10.03 20.51
C THR A 3 4.93 -10.46 20.36
N PRO A 4 5.23 -11.74 20.04
CA PRO A 4 6.60 -12.18 19.88
C PRO A 4 7.27 -11.34 18.79
N VAL A 5 8.36 -10.68 19.15
CA VAL A 5 9.23 -10.01 18.18
C VAL A 5 9.84 -11.12 17.32
N ARG A 6 9.32 -11.29 16.10
CA ARG A 6 9.87 -12.26 15.13
C ARG A 6 11.36 -11.98 14.95
N SER A 7 12.18 -13.02 15.11
CA SER A 7 13.62 -12.92 15.00
C SER A 7 14.07 -12.94 13.54
N ASP A 8 15.30 -12.49 13.29
CA ASP A 8 15.89 -12.53 11.94
C ASP A 8 15.95 -13.97 11.38
N ALA A 9 16.18 -14.95 12.25
CA ALA A 9 16.16 -16.37 11.92
C ALA A 9 14.79 -16.85 11.38
N ASP A 10 13.69 -16.33 11.91
CA ASP A 10 12.34 -16.66 11.43
C ASP A 10 12.15 -16.13 10.00
N TYR A 11 12.55 -14.88 9.75
CA TYR A 11 12.48 -14.28 8.42
C TYR A 11 13.38 -15.00 7.42
N ALA A 12 14.59 -15.40 7.83
CA ALA A 12 15.49 -16.19 7.01
C ALA A 12 14.88 -17.56 6.65
N THR A 13 14.12 -18.18 7.55
CA THR A 13 13.40 -19.43 7.29
C THR A 13 12.25 -19.22 6.31
N HIS A 14 11.45 -18.16 6.46
CA HIS A 14 10.40 -17.81 5.51
C HIS A 14 10.93 -17.53 4.10
N LEU A 15 12.04 -16.79 3.99
CA LEU A 15 12.68 -16.52 2.69
C LEU A 15 13.16 -17.82 2.03
N ARG A 16 13.84 -18.69 2.78
CA ARG A 16 14.31 -19.99 2.29
C ARG A 16 13.15 -20.89 1.86
N GLY A 17 12.11 -20.98 2.67
CA GLY A 17 10.90 -21.75 2.36
C GLY A 17 10.19 -21.27 1.10
N ALA A 18 10.32 -19.99 0.76
CA ALA A 18 9.78 -19.39 -0.46
C ALA A 18 10.75 -19.45 -1.67
N GLY A 19 11.88 -20.17 -1.55
CA GLY A 19 12.89 -20.28 -2.61
C GLY A 19 13.73 -19.00 -2.83
N LEU A 20 13.63 -18.03 -1.93
CA LEU A 20 14.38 -16.78 -2.00
C LEU A 20 15.70 -16.89 -1.23
N ARG A 21 16.79 -16.46 -1.86
CA ARG A 21 18.07 -16.23 -1.16
C ARG A 21 17.88 -15.28 0.02
N VAL A 22 18.49 -15.61 1.15
CA VAL A 22 18.54 -14.75 2.34
C VAL A 22 19.60 -13.69 2.11
N THR A 23 19.18 -12.42 2.06
CA THR A 23 20.07 -11.27 1.89
C THR A 23 19.68 -10.17 2.86
N GLN A 24 20.65 -9.32 3.24
CA GLN A 24 20.43 -8.21 4.17
C GLN A 24 19.25 -7.30 3.76
N PRO A 25 19.10 -6.90 2.48
CA PRO A 25 17.96 -6.07 2.07
C PRO A 25 16.60 -6.78 2.27
N ARG A 26 16.53 -8.09 2.03
CA ARG A 26 15.29 -8.87 2.18
C ARG A 26 14.89 -9.02 3.64
N LEU A 27 15.85 -9.26 4.52
CA LEU A 27 15.62 -9.32 5.97
C LEU A 27 15.14 -7.96 6.53
N LEU A 28 15.81 -6.87 6.14
CA LEU A 28 15.42 -5.51 6.53
C LEU A 28 13.99 -5.18 6.09
N VAL A 29 13.63 -5.48 4.84
CA VAL A 29 12.28 -5.25 4.34
C VAL A 29 11.25 -6.12 5.06
N MET A 30 11.52 -7.41 5.28
CA MET A 30 10.60 -8.30 6.03
C MET A 30 10.34 -7.78 7.44
N ARG A 31 11.40 -7.36 8.14
CA ARG A 31 11.30 -6.77 9.48
C ARG A 31 10.52 -5.46 9.47
N ALA A 32 10.77 -4.59 8.50
CA ALA A 32 10.08 -3.32 8.36
C ALA A 32 8.58 -3.51 8.05
N ILE A 33 8.22 -4.47 7.18
CA ILE A 33 6.82 -4.80 6.89
C ILE A 33 6.10 -5.28 8.15
N ALA A 34 6.73 -6.15 8.94
CA ALA A 34 6.12 -6.68 10.17
C ALA A 34 5.93 -5.62 11.27
N ALA A 35 6.76 -4.56 11.27
CA ALA A 35 6.66 -3.46 12.22
C ALA A 35 5.70 -2.35 11.75
N LEU A 36 5.29 -2.35 10.48
CA LEU A 36 4.38 -1.34 9.96
C LEU A 36 2.94 -1.63 10.42
N PRO A 37 2.19 -0.61 10.89
CA PRO A 37 0.78 -0.79 11.20
C PRO A 37 -0.01 -1.18 9.95
N THR A 38 -0.97 -2.08 10.10
CA THR A 38 -1.87 -2.48 9.02
C THR A 38 -2.78 -1.29 8.69
N GLY A 39 -2.72 -0.78 7.45
CA GLY A 39 -3.43 0.43 7.03
C GLY A 39 -2.55 1.68 7.01
N GLY A 40 -2.97 2.66 6.20
CA GLY A 40 -2.25 3.92 5.94
C GLY A 40 -2.43 4.36 4.50
N GLY A 41 -2.80 5.62 4.28
CA GLY A 41 -3.11 6.15 2.94
C GLY A 41 -1.91 6.29 2.01
N ALA A 42 -0.68 6.18 2.54
CA ALA A 42 0.54 6.26 1.75
C ALA A 42 0.94 4.89 1.17
N PRO A 43 1.54 4.84 -0.03
CA PRO A 43 1.99 3.60 -0.65
C PRO A 43 3.03 2.87 0.21
N LEU A 44 2.96 1.54 0.25
CA LEU A 44 3.79 0.68 1.09
C LEU A 44 5.30 0.97 0.92
N GLN A 45 5.75 1.20 -0.31
CA GLN A 45 7.14 1.50 -0.60
C GLN A 45 7.64 2.77 0.12
N GLN A 46 6.86 3.85 0.10
CA GLN A 46 7.21 5.11 0.78
C GLN A 46 7.25 4.92 2.29
N ARG A 47 6.30 4.16 2.83
CA ARG A 47 6.24 3.84 4.27
C ARG A 47 7.45 3.01 4.71
N LEU A 48 7.86 2.04 3.90
CA LEU A 48 9.05 1.23 4.14
C LEU A 48 10.34 2.06 4.08
N GLN A 49 10.45 2.94 3.07
CA GLN A 49 11.60 3.83 2.96
C GLN A 49 11.74 4.71 4.21
N HIS A 50 10.64 5.32 4.65
CA HIS A 50 10.62 6.15 5.85
C HIS A 50 10.98 5.36 7.12
N ALA A 51 10.41 4.15 7.29
CA ALA A 51 10.71 3.30 8.44
C ALA A 51 12.19 2.88 8.48
N LEU A 52 12.76 2.49 7.35
CA LEU A 52 14.17 2.11 7.22
C LEU A 52 15.12 3.30 7.45
N GLN A 53 14.71 4.50 7.04
CA GLN A 53 15.46 5.74 7.31
C GLN A 53 15.53 6.02 8.81
N ILE A 54 14.41 5.95 9.53
CA ILE A 54 14.35 6.15 10.99
C ILE A 54 15.22 5.12 11.73
N GLN A 55 15.27 3.88 11.24
CA GLN A 55 16.10 2.82 11.80
C GLN A 55 17.60 2.94 11.47
N GLY A 56 18.03 3.98 10.75
CA GLY A 56 19.42 4.18 10.35
C GLY A 56 19.93 3.14 9.33
N ARG A 57 19.02 2.49 8.61
CA ARG A 57 19.32 1.46 7.60
C ARG A 57 18.66 1.80 6.26
N PRO A 58 18.96 2.97 5.66
CA PRO A 58 18.33 3.39 4.43
C PRO A 58 18.62 2.40 3.30
N LEU A 59 17.59 2.08 2.53
CA LEU A 59 17.71 1.30 1.30
C LEU A 59 17.27 2.15 0.10
N PRO A 60 17.92 2.00 -1.07
CA PRO A 60 17.49 2.66 -2.29
C PRO A 60 16.06 2.25 -2.66
N PRO A 61 15.25 3.17 -3.23
CA PRO A 61 13.87 2.87 -3.62
C PRO A 61 13.79 1.72 -4.63
N SER A 62 14.75 1.66 -5.57
CA SER A 62 14.87 0.58 -6.56
C SER A 62 15.08 -0.78 -5.90
N THR A 63 15.89 -0.84 -4.84
CA THR A 63 16.15 -2.06 -4.07
C THR A 63 14.90 -2.50 -3.32
N ILE A 64 14.19 -1.57 -2.67
CA ILE A 64 12.93 -1.85 -1.98
C ILE A 64 11.90 -2.39 -2.97
N HIS A 65 11.74 -1.74 -4.12
CA HIS A 65 10.83 -2.17 -5.17
C HIS A 65 11.13 -3.60 -5.66
N ARG A 66 12.40 -3.89 -5.96
CA ARG A 66 12.83 -5.23 -6.40
C ARG A 66 12.53 -6.29 -5.35
N VAL A 67 12.81 -6.01 -4.07
CA VAL A 67 12.52 -6.92 -2.98
C VAL A 67 11.02 -7.16 -2.84
N LEU A 68 10.19 -6.11 -2.88
CA LEU A 68 8.73 -6.24 -2.81
C LEU A 68 8.19 -7.09 -3.96
N ARG A 69 8.69 -6.90 -5.18
CA ARG A 69 8.34 -7.72 -6.33
C ARG A 69 8.73 -9.19 -6.13
N ASP A 70 9.94 -9.46 -5.65
CA ASP A 70 10.40 -10.84 -5.37
C ASP A 70 9.53 -11.51 -4.31
N LEU A 71 9.21 -10.80 -3.23
CA LEU A 71 8.36 -11.31 -2.15
C LEU A 71 6.93 -11.58 -2.61
N ALA A 72 6.36 -10.71 -3.46
CA ALA A 72 5.04 -10.91 -4.04
C ALA A 72 5.03 -12.09 -5.02
N ALA A 73 6.05 -12.20 -5.88
CA ALA A 73 6.20 -13.31 -6.82
C ALA A 73 6.36 -14.67 -6.10
N ALA A 74 7.02 -14.67 -4.95
CA ALA A 74 7.17 -15.84 -4.09
C ALA A 74 5.94 -16.12 -3.19
N GLY A 75 4.86 -15.33 -3.32
CA GLY A 75 3.63 -15.51 -2.56
C GLY A 75 3.69 -15.08 -1.08
N LEU A 76 4.79 -14.46 -0.64
CA LEU A 76 4.96 -13.96 0.73
C LEU A 76 4.20 -12.66 0.99
N LEU A 77 3.88 -11.91 -0.07
CA LEU A 77 3.08 -10.70 0.00
C LEU A 77 1.89 -10.79 -0.93
N ARG A 78 0.74 -10.34 -0.43
CA ARG A 78 -0.46 -10.11 -1.23
C ARG A 78 -0.84 -8.64 -1.09
N ALA A 79 -1.19 -7.99 -2.19
CA ALA A 79 -1.80 -6.67 -2.14
C ALA A 79 -3.13 -6.78 -1.37
N ALA A 80 -3.28 -5.98 -0.31
CA ALA A 80 -4.59 -5.82 0.30
C ALA A 80 -5.53 -5.17 -0.72
N PRO A 81 -6.77 -5.66 -0.89
CA PRO A 81 -7.74 -4.94 -1.70
C PRO A 81 -7.87 -3.53 -1.11
N VAL A 82 -7.62 -2.52 -1.94
CA VAL A 82 -7.96 -1.15 -1.57
C VAL A 82 -9.46 -1.15 -1.28
N PRO A 83 -9.91 -0.66 -0.11
CA PRO A 83 -11.33 -0.43 0.09
C PRO A 83 -11.70 0.64 -0.95
N THR A 84 -12.28 0.21 -2.06
CA THR A 84 -13.01 1.10 -2.93
C THR A 84 -14.18 1.56 -2.09
N CYS A 85 -14.13 2.79 -1.56
CA CYS A 85 -15.37 3.47 -1.22
C CYS A 85 -16.24 3.37 -2.47
N PRO A 86 -17.42 2.71 -2.44
CA PRO A 86 -18.37 2.88 -3.52
C PRO A 86 -18.62 4.38 -3.56
N SER A 87 -18.12 5.04 -4.61
CA SER A 87 -18.45 6.44 -4.86
C SER A 87 -19.97 6.47 -4.87
N ALA A 88 -20.55 7.12 -3.85
CA ALA A 88 -21.98 7.20 -3.67
C ALA A 88 -22.59 7.57 -5.02
N GLY A 89 -23.62 6.82 -5.40
CA GLY A 89 -24.25 6.94 -6.70
C GLY A 89 -24.42 8.40 -7.07
N ARG A 90 -23.85 8.77 -8.21
CA ARG A 90 -24.33 9.90 -8.98
C ARG A 90 -25.75 9.54 -9.43
N THR A 91 -26.73 9.64 -8.54
CA THR A 91 -28.09 9.93 -8.99
C THR A 91 -28.00 11.32 -9.57
N ALA A 92 -28.18 11.39 -10.88
CA ALA A 92 -28.37 12.62 -11.60
C ALA A 92 -29.41 13.46 -10.85
N GLY A 93 -28.94 14.44 -10.08
CA GLY A 93 -29.68 15.64 -9.82
C GLY A 93 -29.73 16.34 -11.17
N GLU A 94 -30.73 15.98 -11.95
CA GLU A 94 -31.24 16.81 -13.03
C GLU A 94 -31.53 18.16 -12.39
N CYS A 95 -30.63 19.13 -12.59
CA CYS A 95 -30.97 20.52 -12.31
C CYS A 95 -32.08 20.86 -13.30
N PRO A 96 -33.33 21.16 -12.86
CA PRO A 96 -34.26 21.79 -13.77
C PRO A 96 -33.64 23.17 -14.08
N PHE A 97 -33.14 23.33 -15.30
CA PHE A 97 -32.88 24.66 -15.83
C PHE A 97 -34.21 25.44 -15.69
N PRO A 98 -34.21 26.64 -15.09
CA PRO A 98 -35.41 27.46 -15.08
C PRO A 98 -35.80 27.76 -16.54
N ASP A 99 -37.06 27.51 -16.84
CA ASP A 99 -37.76 27.86 -18.07
C ASP A 99 -37.46 29.33 -18.42
N ASP A 100 -36.80 29.54 -19.56
CA ASP A 100 -36.55 30.87 -20.13
C ASP A 100 -37.90 31.41 -20.63
N PRO A 101 -38.41 32.55 -20.12
CA PRO A 101 -39.70 33.04 -20.56
C PRO A 101 -39.61 33.55 -22.01
N ASP A 102 -40.46 32.96 -22.85
CA ASP A 102 -40.69 33.30 -24.26
C ASP A 102 -40.86 34.83 -24.46
N PRO A 103 -40.05 35.48 -25.32
CA PRO A 103 -40.08 36.93 -25.49
C PRO A 103 -41.09 37.44 -26.54
N ASP A 104 -42.18 36.72 -26.85
CA ASP A 104 -43.17 37.15 -27.85
C ASP A 104 -44.60 37.34 -27.27
N ASP A 105 -44.73 37.98 -26.11
CA ASP A 105 -45.99 38.61 -25.67
C ASP A 105 -45.76 40.03 -25.14
N VAL A 106 -45.43 40.95 -26.05
CA VAL A 106 -45.67 42.38 -25.84
C VAL A 106 -46.35 42.92 -27.09
N SER A 107 -47.61 43.33 -26.89
CA SER A 107 -48.55 43.87 -27.88
C SER A 107 -48.04 45.09 -28.64
#